data_AF-W4L9D1-F1
#
_entry.id   AF-W4L9D1-F1
#
_cell.length_a   1.000
_cell.length_b   1.000
_cell.length_c   1.000
_cell.angle_alpha   90.00
_cell.angle_beta   90.00
_cell.angle_gamma   90.00
#
_symmetry.space_group_name_H-M   'P 1'
#
loop_
_entity.id
_entity.type
_entity.pdbx_description
1 polymer ?
#
loop_
_entity_poly.entity_id
_entity_poly.type
_entity_poly.pdbx_seq_one_letter_code
_entity_poly.pdbx_strand_id
1 'polypeptide(L)'
;MSTTSRNFQISLPEDIYRQLLFEAERIQQPAGMLAQQAIANWLQQRQKSSISENIQTYAEQHAGTAMDLDTDLEAASLEFLHDQEHGE
;
A
#
# COMPACT_ATOMS: atom_id res chain seq x y z
N MET A 1 -5.24 -17.94 18.84
CA MET A 1 -3.85 -17.85 18.34
C MET A 1 -3.07 -17.06 19.36
N SER A 2 -2.12 -17.70 20.07
CA SER A 2 -1.38 -17.05 21.16
C SER A 2 -0.37 -16.07 20.57
N THR A 3 -0.60 -14.76 20.72
CA THR A 3 0.35 -13.73 20.26
C THR A 3 1.50 -13.62 21.25
N THR A 4 2.63 -14.25 20.94
CA THR A 4 3.86 -14.07 21.71
C THR A 4 4.37 -12.65 21.51
N SER A 5 4.25 -11.81 22.54
CA SER A 5 4.81 -10.45 22.53
C SER A 5 6.33 -10.53 22.72
N ARG A 6 7.09 -9.96 21.77
CA ARG A 6 8.55 -9.79 21.91
C ARG A 6 8.85 -8.32 22.20
N ASN A 7 9.68 -8.06 23.21
CA ASN A 7 10.10 -6.71 23.55
C ASN A 7 11.21 -6.26 22.61
N PHE A 8 11.03 -5.10 21.99
CA PHE A 8 12.00 -4.45 21.11
C PHE A 8 12.35 -3.09 21.73
N GLN A 9 13.63 -2.89 22.07
CA GLN A 9 14.10 -1.63 22.64
C GLN A 9 14.55 -0.69 21.53
N ILE A 10 13.93 0.49 21.45
CA ILE A 10 14.26 1.54 20.49
C ILE A 10 14.68 2.78 21.28
N SER A 11 15.82 3.36 20.93
CA SER A 11 16.20 4.70 21.38
C SER A 11 15.55 5.72 20.45
N LEU A 12 14.65 6.53 20.99
CA LEU A 12 13.99 7.60 20.24
C LEU A 12 14.75 8.92 20.45
N PRO A 13 14.88 9.76 19.40
CA PRO A 13 15.27 11.15 19.57
C PRO A 13 14.32 11.88 20.53
N GLU A 14 14.85 12.83 21.32
CA GLU A 14 14.10 13.54 22.37
C GLU A 14 12.85 14.26 21.83
N ASP A 15 12.95 14.84 20.64
CA ASP A 15 11.85 15.54 19.96
C ASP A 15 10.71 14.58 19.62
N ILE A 16 11.02 13.41 19.07
CA ILE A 16 10.04 12.38 18.72
C ILE A 16 9.43 11.77 19.99
N TYR A 17 10.25 11.53 21.01
CA TYR A 17 9.77 11.04 22.30
C TYR A 17 8.74 11.99 22.93
N ARG A 18 9.02 13.30 22.94
CA ARG A 18 8.09 14.31 23.47
C ARG A 18 6.80 14.41 22.66
N GLN A 19 6.89 14.39 21.34
CA GLN A 19 5.70 14.41 20.48
C GLN A 19 4.82 13.18 20.71
N LEU A 20 5.43 12.00 20.83
CA LEU A 20 4.70 10.77 21.13
C LEU A 20 4.01 10.84 22.49
N LEU A 21 4.69 11.33 23.53
CA LEU A 21 4.09 11.51 24.85
C LEU A 21 2.92 12.50 24.81
N PHE A 22 3.09 13.64 24.15
CA PHE A 22 2.05 14.66 24.03
C PHE A 22 0.80 14.11 23.34
N GLU A 23 0.96 13.39 22.23
CA GLU A 23 -0.15 12.76 21.53
C GLU A 23 -0.80 11.65 22.36
N ALA A 24 0.00 10.85 23.06
CA ALA A 24 -0.49 9.81 23.96
C ALA A 24 -1.33 10.38 25.11
N GLU A 25 -0.90 11.49 25.71
CA GLU A 25 -1.66 12.23 26.71
C GLU A 25 -2.96 12.80 26.14
N ARG A 26 -2.90 13.42 24.96
CA ARG A 26 -4.06 14.02 24.27
C ARG A 26 -5.17 12.99 24.02
N ILE A 27 -4.79 11.77 23.63
CA ILE A 27 -5.74 10.68 23.35
C ILE A 27 -5.99 9.76 24.56
N GLN A 28 -5.40 10.06 25.72
CA GLN A 28 -5.50 9.29 26.95
C GLN A 28 -5.12 7.81 26.80
N GLN A 29 -4.08 7.52 26.02
CA GLN A 29 -3.57 6.16 25.83
C GLN A 29 -2.10 6.06 26.27
N PRO A 30 -1.62 4.88 26.70
CA PRO A 30 -0.21 4.68 26.96
C PRO A 30 0.63 4.91 25.70
N ALA A 31 1.72 5.66 25.80
CA ALA A 31 2.61 5.96 24.67
C ALA A 31 3.17 4.69 23.99
N GLY A 32 3.38 3.61 24.76
CA GLY A 32 3.77 2.32 24.20
C GLY A 32 2.71 1.70 23.29
N MET A 33 1.42 1.85 23.60
CA MET A 33 0.34 1.38 22.72
C MET A 33 0.24 2.25 21.46
N LEU A 34 0.37 3.56 21.59
CA LEU A 34 0.37 4.47 20.45
C LEU A 34 1.55 4.17 19.51
N ALA A 35 2.73 3.90 20.05
CA ALA A 35 3.90 3.49 19.27
C ALA A 35 3.66 2.17 18.54
N GLN A 36 3.10 1.15 19.21
CA GLN A 36 2.78 -0.12 18.57
C GLN A 36 1.78 0.05 17.41
N GLN A 37 0.75 0.86 17.61
CA GLN A 37 -0.24 1.16 16.58
C GLN A 37 0.36 1.93 15.40
N ALA A 38 1.21 2.93 15.67
CA ALA A 38 1.90 3.69 14.63
C ALA A 38 2.80 2.78 13.78
N ILE A 39 3.57 1.90 14.41
CA ILE A 39 4.44 0.93 13.71
C ILE A 39 3.61 -0.05 12.89
N ALA A 40 2.53 -0.60 13.46
CA ALA A 40 1.66 -1.54 12.75
C ALA A 40 1.03 -0.89 11.50
N ASN A 41 0.52 0.34 11.65
CA ASN A 41 -0.08 1.08 10.55
C ASN A 41 0.96 1.40 9.46
N TRP A 42 2.15 1.84 9.85
CA TRP A 42 3.25 2.09 8.91
C TRP A 42 3.65 0.82 8.14
N LEU A 43 3.78 -0.32 8.81
CA LEU A 43 4.10 -1.60 8.16
C LEU A 43 3.02 -2.01 7.15
N GLN A 44 1.75 -1.84 7.50
CA GLN A 44 0.64 -2.16 6.61
C GLN A 44 0.63 -1.24 5.37
N GLN A 45 0.89 0.04 5.54
CA GLN A 45 1.02 0.99 4.43
C GLN A 45 2.22 0.63 3.53
N ARG A 46 3.38 0.33 4.13
CA ARG A 46 4.59 -0.08 3.39
C ARG A 46 4.34 -1.31 2.53
N GLN A 47 3.60 -2.29 3.05
CA GLN A 47 3.25 -3.49 2.29
C GLN A 47 2.37 -3.16 1.07
N LYS A 48 1.37 -2.30 1.23
CA LYS A 48 0.51 -1.85 0.11
C LYS A 48 1.32 -1.09 -0.95
N SER A 49 2.21 -0.20 -0.53
CA SER A 49 3.10 0.53 -1.44
C SER A 49 4.04 -0.43 -2.18
N SER A 50 4.64 -1.40 -1.49
CA SER A 50 5.55 -2.37 -2.13
C SER A 50 4.86 -3.21 -3.20
N ILE A 51 3.61 -3.62 -2.98
CA ILE A 51 2.84 -4.33 -4.01
C ILE A 51 2.64 -3.44 -5.23
N SER A 52 2.27 -2.18 -5.02
CA SER A 52 2.05 -1.23 -6.11
C SER A 52 3.35 -0.93 -6.88
N GLU A 53 4.46 -0.75 -6.17
CA GLU A 53 5.80 -0.57 -6.75
C GLU A 53 6.23 -1.79 -7.58
N ASN A 54 5.94 -3.01 -7.11
CA ASN A 54 6.24 -4.24 -7.85
C ASN A 54 5.40 -4.36 -9.12
N ILE A 55 4.10 -4.05 -9.05
CA ILE A 55 3.22 -4.04 -10.23
C ILE A 55 3.71 -3.02 -11.24
N GLN A 56 4.05 -1.80 -10.77
CA GLN A 56 4.57 -0.77 -11.65
C GLN A 56 5.89 -1.18 -12.30
N THR A 57 6.83 -1.77 -11.54
CA THR A 57 8.09 -2.28 -12.09
C THR A 57 7.85 -3.35 -13.16
N TYR A 58 6.92 -4.26 -12.90
CA TYR A 58 6.54 -5.29 -13.87
C TYR A 58 5.93 -4.66 -15.14
N ALA A 59 4.97 -3.73 -14.98
CA ALA A 59 4.35 -3.04 -16.09
C ALA A 59 5.38 -2.27 -16.93
N GLU A 60 6.32 -1.54 -16.29
CA GLU A 60 7.39 -0.83 -17.00
C GLU A 60 8.32 -1.78 -17.78
N GLN A 61 8.58 -2.97 -17.24
CA GLN A 61 9.40 -3.98 -17.92
C GLN A 61 8.70 -4.64 -19.10
N HIS A 62 7.37 -4.78 -19.02
CA HIS A 62 6.58 -5.54 -19.98
C HIS A 62 5.74 -4.66 -20.92
N ALA A 63 5.67 -3.36 -20.72
CA ALA A 63 4.97 -2.40 -21.57
C ALA A 63 5.42 -2.53 -23.03
N GLY A 64 4.46 -2.58 -23.96
CA GLY A 64 4.71 -2.77 -25.39
C GLY A 64 5.20 -4.17 -25.80
N THR A 65 5.26 -5.13 -24.88
CA THR A 65 5.53 -6.54 -25.19
C THR A 65 4.23 -7.34 -25.33
N ALA A 66 4.32 -8.59 -25.76
CA ALA A 66 3.16 -9.48 -25.86
C ALA A 66 2.45 -9.76 -24.52
N MET A 67 3.04 -9.39 -23.37
CA MET A 67 2.40 -9.47 -22.05
C MET A 67 1.61 -8.21 -21.67
N ASP A 68 1.77 -7.11 -22.41
CA ASP A 68 1.03 -5.84 -22.21
C ASP A 68 -0.31 -5.84 -22.96
N LEU A 69 -0.36 -6.57 -24.07
CA LEU A 69 -1.48 -6.61 -25.00
C LEU A 69 -2.29 -7.91 -24.85
N ASP A 70 -3.53 -7.78 -24.39
CA ASP A 70 -4.51 -8.87 -24.44
C ASP A 70 -5.24 -8.81 -25.79
N THR A 71 -4.89 -9.74 -26.68
CA THR A 71 -5.38 -9.76 -28.07
C THR A 71 -6.88 -10.00 -28.15
N ASP A 72 -7.44 -10.79 -27.21
CA ASP A 72 -8.87 -11.05 -27.16
C ASP A 72 -9.62 -9.80 -26.71
N LEU A 73 -9.06 -9.05 -25.75
CA LEU A 73 -9.60 -7.77 -25.31
C LEU A 73 -9.52 -6.70 -26.40
N GLU A 74 -8.44 -6.64 -27.17
CA GLU A 74 -8.33 -5.73 -28.32
C GLU A 74 -9.38 -6.03 -29.38
N ALA A 75 -9.53 -7.30 -29.76
CA ALA A 75 -10.53 -7.72 -30.74
C ALA A 75 -11.95 -7.34 -30.31
N ALA A 76 -12.30 -7.63 -29.05
CA ALA A 76 -13.60 -7.25 -28.48
C ALA A 76 -13.80 -5.71 -28.45
N SER A 77 -12.74 -4.94 -28.20
CA SER A 77 -12.80 -3.48 -28.19
C SER A 77 -13.04 -2.91 -29.60
N LEU A 78 -12.41 -3.50 -30.62
CA LEU A 78 -12.63 -3.12 -32.01
C LEU A 78 -14.06 -3.45 -32.47
N GLU A 79 -14.59 -4.61 -32.09
CA GLU A 79 -15.98 -5.00 -32.36
C GLU A 79 -16.97 -4.03 -31.71
N PHE A 80 -16.75 -3.70 -30.42
CA PHE A 80 -17.58 -2.71 -29.72
C PHE A 80 -17.55 -1.33 -30.40
N LEU A 81 -16.38 -0.83 -30.79
CA LEU A 81 -16.27 0.46 -31.49
C LEU A 81 -16.94 0.42 -32.87
N HIS A 82 -16.81 -0.69 -33.59
CA HIS A 82 -17.46 -0.88 -34.88
C HIS A 82 -18.99 -0.85 -34.76
N ASP A 83 -19.54 -1.53 -33.76
CA ASP A 83 -20.97 -1.54 -33.45
C ASP A 83 -21.49 -0.18 -32.97
N GLN A 84 -20.66 0.61 -32.27
CA GLN A 84 -21.00 1.99 -31.87
C GLN A 84 -21.04 2.96 -33.06
N GLU A 85 -20.18 2.76 -34.07
CA GLU A 85 -20.15 3.60 -35.28
C GLU A 85 -21.21 3.21 -36.32
N HIS A 86 -21.67 1.95 -36.31
CA HIS A 86 -22.63 1.41 -37.30
C HIS A 86 -24.02 1.13 -36.70
N GLY A 87 -24.20 1.32 -35.39
CA GLY A 87 -25.49 1.24 -34.70
C GLY A 87 -26.24 2.56 -34.69
N GLU A 88 -27.07 2.79 -35.71
CA GLU A 88 -28.35 3.51 -35.58
C GLU A 88 -29.46 2.52 -35.14
#